data_AF-A0A1A8P9I5-F1
#
_entry.id   AF-A0A1A8P9I5-F1
#
_cell.length_a   1.000
_cell.length_b   1.000
_cell.length_c   1.000
_cell.angle_alpha   90.00
_cell.angle_beta   90.00
_cell.angle_gamma   90.00
#
_symmetry.space_group_name_H-M   'P 1'
#
loop_
_entity.id
_entity.type
_entity.pdbx_description
1 polymer ?
#
loop_
_entity_poly.entity_id
_entity_poly.type
_entity_poly.pdbx_seq_one_letter_code
_entity_poly.pdbx_strand_id
1 'polypeptide(L)'
;VDPKTGLSLVSLPQPKGILDQTQARLTQRILDMLGDGLEVRVSANVVSGQRLGETKVFWSFCRSDNSRQPQEISKRNPDQLYLFRNFIQGIIRFSNGESSPPCSLFFCLGEKWPDPDNRPWDKKLITVEVVLISMELLKTIAVEGGASSLRSVELQVSLEQMDLC
;
A
#
# COMPACT_ATOMS: atom_id res chain seq x y z
N VAL A 1 -17.13 3.14 -13.58
CA VAL A 1 -16.00 3.69 -14.36
C VAL A 1 -16.51 4.90 -15.12
N ASP A 2 -15.92 6.06 -14.90
CA ASP A 2 -16.19 7.27 -15.69
C ASP A 2 -15.61 7.07 -17.11
N PRO A 3 -16.43 7.19 -18.16
CA PRO A 3 -15.99 6.92 -19.53
C PRO A 3 -15.02 7.97 -20.10
N LYS A 4 -14.93 9.17 -19.51
CA LYS A 4 -14.01 10.24 -19.91
C LYS A 4 -12.65 10.10 -19.26
N THR A 5 -12.61 9.68 -17.99
CA THR A 5 -11.38 9.64 -17.19
C THR A 5 -10.84 8.23 -16.96
N GLY A 6 -11.67 7.19 -17.13
CA GLY A 6 -11.34 5.80 -16.79
C GLY A 6 -11.33 5.52 -15.29
N LEU A 7 -11.71 6.48 -14.45
CA LEU A 7 -11.66 6.36 -12.99
C LEU A 7 -12.90 5.68 -12.43
N SER A 8 -12.75 5.00 -11.30
CA SER A 8 -13.88 4.47 -10.53
C SER A 8 -13.93 5.13 -9.17
N LEU A 9 -15.10 5.66 -8.80
CA LEU A 9 -15.32 6.24 -7.49
C LEU A 9 -15.42 5.13 -6.45
N VAL A 10 -14.62 5.25 -5.39
CA VAL A 10 -14.67 4.40 -4.19
C VAL A 10 -14.98 5.29 -3.00
N SER A 11 -16.12 5.05 -2.35
CA SER A 11 -16.51 5.80 -1.16
C SER A 11 -16.01 5.12 0.10
N LEU A 12 -15.28 5.88 0.93
CA LEU A 12 -14.88 5.41 2.25
C LEU A 12 -16.10 5.32 3.18
N PRO A 13 -16.15 4.31 4.08
CA PRO A 13 -17.26 4.15 5.00
C PRO A 13 -17.33 5.29 6.03
N GLN A 14 -18.55 5.62 6.47
CA GLN A 14 -18.77 6.58 7.54
C GLN A 14 -18.38 5.97 8.92
N PRO A 15 -17.79 6.73 9.84
CA PRO A 15 -17.27 6.24 11.13
C PRO A 15 -18.34 5.91 12.18
N LYS A 16 -19.60 5.66 11.79
CA LYS A 16 -20.72 5.42 12.71
C LYS A 16 -20.56 4.17 13.58
N GLY A 17 -19.74 3.21 13.15
CA GLY A 17 -19.43 1.98 13.90
C GLY A 17 -18.27 2.08 14.89
N ILE A 18 -17.58 3.23 14.97
CA ILE A 18 -16.45 3.42 15.87
C ILE A 18 -16.98 3.75 17.28
N LEU A 19 -16.62 2.93 18.27
CA LEU A 19 -17.06 3.11 19.66
C LEU A 19 -16.45 4.35 20.32
N ASP A 20 -15.15 4.57 20.09
CA ASP A 20 -14.44 5.74 20.62
C ASP A 20 -14.92 7.01 19.89
N GLN A 21 -15.62 7.87 20.62
CA GLN A 21 -16.21 9.09 20.08
C GLN A 21 -15.16 10.11 19.62
N THR A 22 -13.98 10.11 20.24
CA THR A 22 -12.88 10.99 19.83
C THR A 22 -12.33 10.52 18.49
N GLN A 23 -12.06 9.23 18.35
CA GLN A 23 -11.63 8.60 17.10
C GLN A 23 -12.67 8.82 16.00
N ALA A 24 -13.95 8.55 16.27
CA ALA A 24 -15.04 8.74 15.30
C ALA A 24 -15.10 10.18 14.79
N ARG A 25 -15.02 11.17 15.70
CA ARG A 25 -15.03 12.60 15.35
C ARG A 25 -13.80 13.01 14.53
N LEU A 26 -12.61 12.52 14.89
CA LEU A 26 -11.38 12.83 14.15
C LEU A 26 -11.39 12.19 12.75
N THR A 27 -11.83 10.94 12.65
CA THR A 27 -12.04 10.25 11.37
C THR A 27 -13.05 11.00 10.50
N GLN A 28 -14.19 11.42 11.06
CA GLN A 28 -15.18 12.20 10.31
C GLN A 28 -14.59 13.50 9.78
N ARG A 29 -13.83 14.23 10.61
CA ARG A 29 -13.18 15.49 10.18
C ARG A 29 -12.22 15.29 9.00
N ILE A 30 -11.51 14.16 8.93
CA ILE A 30 -10.65 13.82 7.80
C ILE A 30 -11.49 13.57 6.54
N LEU A 31 -12.64 12.89 6.67
CA LEU A 31 -13.56 12.63 5.56
C LEU A 31 -14.23 13.91 5.05
N ASP A 32 -14.64 14.81 5.95
CA ASP A 32 -15.29 16.09 5.60
C ASP A 32 -14.36 16.98 4.76
N MET A 33 -13.05 16.89 5.00
CA MET A 33 -12.01 17.67 4.31
C MET A 33 -11.43 16.94 3.08
N LEU A 34 -11.92 15.74 2.77
CA LEU A 34 -11.42 14.91 1.68
C LEU A 34 -11.77 15.48 0.28
N GLY A 35 -12.79 16.34 0.19
CA GLY A 35 -13.22 16.97 -1.06
C GLY A 35 -13.55 15.92 -2.13
N ASP A 36 -13.04 16.13 -3.34
CA ASP A 36 -13.19 15.18 -4.46
C ASP A 36 -12.30 13.93 -4.33
N GLY A 37 -11.53 13.80 -3.23
CA GLY A 37 -10.84 12.56 -2.90
C GLY A 37 -9.33 12.55 -3.13
N LEU A 38 -8.83 11.33 -3.28
CA LEU A 38 -7.51 10.98 -3.76
C LEU A 38 -7.71 10.26 -5.10
N GLU A 39 -7.17 10.82 -6.17
CA GLU A 39 -7.09 10.13 -7.45
C GLU A 39 -5.84 9.27 -7.48
N VAL A 40 -6.02 7.98 -7.80
CA VAL A 40 -4.93 7.06 -8.15
C VAL A 40 -5.20 6.56 -9.57
N ARG A 41 -4.30 6.87 -10.50
CA ARG A 41 -4.47 6.57 -11.92
C ARG A 41 -3.30 5.79 -12.44
N VAL A 42 -3.58 4.84 -13.34
CA VAL A 42 -2.56 4.21 -14.18
C VAL A 42 -2.66 4.80 -15.58
N SER A 43 -1.59 5.45 -16.03
CA SER A 43 -1.48 6.01 -17.38
C SER A 43 -0.23 5.44 -18.05
N ALA A 44 -0.42 4.75 -19.18
CA ALA A 44 0.65 4.00 -19.86
C ALA A 44 1.39 3.06 -18.90
N ASN A 45 2.58 3.45 -18.44
CA ASN A 45 3.47 2.64 -17.60
C ASN A 45 3.73 3.29 -16.24
N VAL A 46 2.85 4.20 -15.80
CA VAL A 46 3.03 5.00 -14.59
C VAL A 46 1.77 4.97 -13.73
N VAL A 47 1.96 4.71 -12.44
CA VAL A 47 0.95 4.96 -11.40
C VAL A 47 1.18 6.36 -10.85
N SER A 48 0.16 7.20 -10.92
CA SER A 48 0.20 8.57 -10.40
C SER A 48 -0.85 8.79 -9.31
N GLY A 49 -0.57 9.71 -8.40
CA GLY A 49 -1.48 10.12 -7.34
C GLY A 49 -1.68 11.63 -7.31
N GLN A 50 -2.91 12.08 -7.07
CA GLN A 50 -3.22 13.49 -6.83
C GLN A 50 -4.32 13.61 -5.78
N ARG A 51 -4.13 14.45 -4.76
CA ARG A 51 -5.21 14.76 -3.83
C ARG A 51 -6.03 15.94 -4.36
N LEU A 52 -7.34 15.85 -4.24
CA LEU A 52 -8.27 16.87 -4.73
C LEU A 52 -8.96 17.63 -3.59
N GLY A 53 -8.80 17.17 -2.34
CA GLY A 53 -9.27 17.86 -1.14
C GLY A 53 -8.19 18.59 -0.35
N GLU A 54 -8.58 19.05 0.84
CA GLU A 54 -7.69 19.68 1.82
C GLU A 54 -7.00 18.67 2.74
N THR A 55 -7.60 17.49 2.92
CA THR A 55 -6.96 16.37 3.63
C THR A 55 -5.64 16.03 2.97
N LYS A 56 -4.55 16.23 3.70
CA LYS A 56 -3.22 15.77 3.27
C LYS A 56 -3.21 14.25 3.19
N VAL A 57 -2.56 13.72 2.17
CA VAL A 57 -2.40 12.28 1.99
C VAL A 57 -0.92 11.99 1.93
N PHE A 58 -0.49 10.99 2.68
CA PHE A 58 0.87 10.50 2.66
C PHE A 58 0.89 9.09 2.11
N TRP A 59 1.97 8.68 1.45
CA TRP A 59 2.05 7.35 0.86
C TRP A 59 3.40 6.68 1.08
N SER A 60 3.42 5.35 0.96
CA SER A 60 4.64 4.53 0.95
C SER A 60 4.38 3.21 0.23
N PHE A 61 5.43 2.54 -0.20
CA PHE A 61 5.37 1.15 -0.66
C PHE A 61 5.27 0.14 0.49
N CYS A 62 5.47 0.58 1.73
CA CYS A 62 5.54 -0.32 2.89
C CYS A 62 4.79 0.24 4.10
N ARG A 63 3.94 -0.61 4.68
CA ARG A 63 3.23 -0.38 5.94
C ARG A 63 4.16 -0.29 7.17
N SER A 64 5.39 -0.78 7.06
CA SER A 64 6.41 -0.73 8.11
C SER A 64 7.59 0.18 7.75
N ASP A 65 7.39 1.12 6.81
CA ASP A 65 8.37 2.13 6.45
C ASP A 65 8.80 2.93 7.69
N ASN A 66 10.10 2.87 7.98
CA ASN A 66 10.74 3.48 9.14
C ASN A 66 11.68 4.64 8.77
N SER A 67 11.62 5.12 7.53
CA SER A 67 12.49 6.20 7.03
C SER A 67 12.28 7.53 7.76
N ARG A 68 11.14 7.71 8.44
CA ARG A 68 10.70 8.97 9.07
C ARG A 68 10.67 10.16 8.10
N GLN A 69 10.59 9.88 6.81
CA GLN A 69 10.50 10.88 5.75
C GLN A 69 9.12 10.77 5.08
N PRO A 70 8.12 11.55 5.53
CA PRO A 70 6.79 11.45 4.98
C PRO A 70 6.74 11.91 3.52
N GLN A 71 6.14 11.11 2.65
CA GLN A 71 5.91 11.46 1.26
C GLN A 71 4.48 11.97 1.08
N GLU A 72 4.29 13.29 1.02
CA GLU A 72 2.97 13.91 0.80
C GLU A 72 2.59 13.87 -0.69
N ILE A 73 1.34 13.50 -0.98
CA ILE A 73 0.73 13.60 -2.31
C ILE A 73 0.38 15.07 -2.61
N SER A 74 0.83 15.54 -3.76
CA SER A 74 0.57 16.87 -4.29
C SER A 74 -0.92 17.11 -4.57
N LYS A 75 -1.35 18.32 -4.26
CA LYS A 75 -2.68 18.83 -4.63
C LYS A 75 -2.70 19.39 -6.05
N ARG A 76 -1.56 19.95 -6.49
CA ARG A 76 -1.50 20.84 -7.65
C ARG A 76 -1.36 20.07 -8.95
N ASN A 77 -0.51 19.04 -8.93
CA ASN A 77 -0.17 18.24 -10.11
C ASN A 77 -0.14 16.77 -9.70
N PRO A 78 -0.42 15.84 -10.63
CA PRO A 78 -0.21 14.41 -10.40
C PRO A 78 1.24 14.09 -10.08
N ASP A 79 1.47 13.43 -8.95
CA ASP A 79 2.78 12.90 -8.58
C ASP A 79 2.97 11.50 -9.17
N GLN A 80 4.14 11.25 -9.73
CA GLN A 80 4.54 9.92 -10.18
C GLN A 80 4.90 9.07 -8.96
N LEU A 81 4.02 8.13 -8.60
CA LEU A 81 4.23 7.25 -7.45
C LEU A 81 5.06 6.03 -7.83
N TYR A 82 4.70 5.37 -8.93
CA TYR A 82 5.37 4.12 -9.30
C TYR A 82 5.50 3.94 -10.81
N LEU A 83 6.70 3.56 -11.26
CA LEU A 83 6.97 3.24 -12.65
C LEU A 83 6.91 1.73 -12.87
N PHE A 84 6.14 1.28 -13.85
CA PHE A 84 6.07 -0.12 -14.24
C PHE A 84 7.44 -0.69 -14.62
N ARG A 85 8.32 0.13 -15.23
CA ARG A 85 9.70 -0.29 -15.54
C ARG A 85 10.49 -0.70 -14.28
N ASN A 86 10.26 -0.02 -13.15
CA ASN A 86 10.96 -0.31 -11.90
C ASN A 86 10.47 -1.65 -11.33
N PHE A 87 9.17 -1.92 -11.44
CA PHE A 87 8.61 -3.23 -11.12
C PHE A 87 9.22 -4.34 -11.97
N ILE A 88 9.24 -4.18 -13.30
CA ILE A 88 9.81 -5.18 -14.22
C ILE A 88 11.29 -5.45 -13.90
N GLN A 89 12.07 -4.40 -13.66
CA GLN A 89 13.47 -4.58 -13.30
C GLN A 89 13.62 -5.28 -11.94
N GLY A 90 12.74 -4.95 -10.98
CA GLY A 90 12.68 -5.62 -9.68
C GLY A 90 12.28 -7.09 -9.78
N ILE A 91 11.31 -7.44 -10.64
CA ILE A 91 10.86 -8.83 -10.76
C ILE A 91 11.91 -9.72 -11.44
N ILE A 92 12.67 -9.18 -12.40
CA ILE A 92 13.82 -9.88 -12.99
C ILE A 92 14.88 -10.16 -11.91
N ARG A 93 15.17 -9.19 -11.04
CA ARG A 93 16.11 -9.37 -9.92
C ARG A 93 15.59 -10.35 -8.87
N PHE A 94 14.30 -10.29 -8.57
CA PHE A 94 13.64 -11.23 -7.67
C PHE A 94 13.80 -12.68 -8.15
N SER A 95 13.65 -12.94 -9.45
CA SER A 95 13.93 -14.27 -10.04
C SER A 95 15.39 -14.74 -9.89
N ASN A 96 16.32 -13.83 -9.58
CA ASN A 96 17.73 -14.12 -9.31
C ASN A 96 18.06 -14.16 -7.80
N GLY A 97 17.06 -14.12 -6.91
CA GLY A 97 17.23 -14.24 -5.46
C GLY A 97 17.28 -12.92 -4.67
N GLU A 98 17.04 -11.77 -5.32
CA GLU A 98 16.84 -10.51 -4.58
C GLU A 98 15.43 -10.41 -3.97
N SER A 99 15.14 -9.31 -3.27
CA SER A 99 13.80 -9.05 -2.71
C SER A 99 12.76 -8.74 -3.80
N SER A 100 11.51 -9.12 -3.54
CA SER A 100 10.40 -8.84 -4.45
C SER A 100 10.15 -7.33 -4.56
N PRO A 101 9.87 -6.79 -5.77
CA PRO A 101 9.36 -5.44 -5.89
C PRO A 101 7.98 -5.29 -5.21
N PRO A 102 7.61 -4.08 -4.76
CA PRO A 102 6.32 -3.82 -4.15
C PRO A 102 5.18 -3.97 -5.16
N CYS A 103 4.06 -4.52 -4.70
CA CYS A 103 2.82 -4.64 -5.49
C CYS A 103 1.67 -3.81 -4.92
N SER A 104 1.88 -3.13 -3.79
CA SER A 104 0.88 -2.31 -3.12
C SER A 104 1.39 -0.90 -2.88
N LEU A 105 0.46 0.06 -2.90
CA LEU A 105 0.65 1.42 -2.43
C LEU A 105 -0.18 1.62 -1.17
N PHE A 106 0.46 2.06 -0.10
CA PHE A 106 -0.18 2.35 1.17
C PHE A 106 -0.37 3.85 1.30
N PHE A 107 -1.59 4.30 1.61
CA PHE A 107 -1.94 5.70 1.80
C PHE A 107 -2.44 5.93 3.22
N CYS A 108 -1.99 7.02 3.84
CA CYS A 108 -2.41 7.50 5.14
C CYS A 108 -3.07 8.88 4.97
N LEU A 109 -4.35 8.97 5.28
CA LEU A 109 -5.17 10.15 5.05
C LEU A 109 -5.25 10.99 6.33
N GLY A 110 -4.95 12.27 6.24
CA GLY A 110 -5.02 13.23 7.34
C GLY A 110 -3.87 13.16 8.36
N GLU A 111 -3.01 12.13 8.27
CA GLU A 111 -1.90 11.92 9.20
C GLU A 111 -0.61 11.58 8.44
N LYS A 112 0.54 12.05 8.93
CA LYS A 112 1.85 11.78 8.33
C LYS A 112 2.16 10.28 8.33
N TRP A 113 2.72 9.79 7.23
CA TRP A 113 3.32 8.46 7.15
C TRP A 113 4.62 8.50 6.31
N PRO A 114 5.72 7.87 6.75
CA PRO A 114 5.95 7.32 8.10
C PRO A 114 5.70 8.33 9.21
N ASP A 115 5.24 7.86 10.38
CA ASP A 115 4.96 8.77 11.51
C ASP A 115 6.28 9.30 12.10
N PRO A 116 6.48 10.63 12.20
CA PRO A 116 7.70 11.21 12.80
C PRO A 116 7.96 10.75 14.24
N ASP A 117 6.89 10.41 14.98
CA ASP A 117 6.94 9.97 16.37
C ASP A 117 6.96 8.42 16.48
N ASN A 118 7.19 7.70 15.38
CA ASN A 118 7.18 6.23 15.28
C ASN A 118 5.88 5.57 15.75
N ARG A 119 4.75 6.28 15.71
CA ARG A 119 3.45 5.64 15.97
C ARG A 119 3.17 4.60 14.87
N PRO A 120 2.79 3.36 15.24
CA PRO A 120 2.60 2.27 14.28
C PRO A 120 1.39 2.50 13.36
N TRP A 121 1.39 1.84 12.19
CA TRP A 121 0.34 1.97 11.17
C TRP A 121 -1.07 1.69 11.72
N ASP A 122 -1.23 0.70 12.59
CA ASP A 122 -2.52 0.35 13.22
C ASP A 122 -3.14 1.45 14.09
N LYS A 123 -2.37 2.49 14.41
CA LYS A 123 -2.83 3.63 15.20
C LYS A 123 -3.22 4.83 14.33
N LYS A 124 -3.21 4.67 13.01
CA LYS A 124 -3.69 5.66 12.04
C LYS A 124 -5.20 5.56 11.88
N LEU A 125 -5.85 6.70 11.72
CA LEU A 125 -7.31 6.83 11.65
C LEU A 125 -7.87 6.30 10.34
N ILE A 126 -7.23 6.65 9.21
CA ILE A 126 -7.65 6.22 7.87
C ILE A 126 -6.43 5.80 7.09
N THR A 127 -6.39 4.51 6.78
CA THR A 127 -5.37 3.91 5.93
C THR A 127 -6.02 3.19 4.77
N VAL A 128 -5.39 3.26 3.60
CA VAL A 128 -5.88 2.63 2.37
C VAL A 128 -4.72 1.88 1.73
N GLU A 129 -4.96 0.62 1.39
CA GLU A 129 -4.05 -0.15 0.56
C GLU A 129 -4.63 -0.26 -0.85
N VAL A 130 -3.82 0.08 -1.85
CA VAL A 130 -4.14 -0.11 -3.27
C VAL A 130 -3.20 -1.18 -3.82
N VAL A 131 -3.76 -2.34 -4.12
CA VAL A 131 -3.02 -3.47 -4.70
C VAL A 131 -3.03 -3.37 -6.23
N LEU A 132 -1.84 -3.43 -6.82
CA LEU A 132 -1.64 -3.47 -8.27
C LEU A 132 -1.75 -4.92 -8.74
N ILE A 133 -2.99 -5.40 -8.91
CA ILE A 133 -3.31 -6.82 -9.13
C ILE A 133 -2.47 -7.48 -10.23
N SER A 134 -2.26 -6.81 -11.36
CA SER A 134 -1.43 -7.36 -12.45
C SER A 134 0.03 -7.58 -12.04
N MET A 135 0.58 -6.69 -11.20
CA MET A 135 1.93 -6.86 -10.63
C MET A 135 1.97 -7.99 -9.60
N GLU A 136 0.95 -8.11 -8.76
CA GLU A 136 0.83 -9.21 -7.79
C GLU A 136 0.73 -10.57 -8.50
N LEU A 137 0.00 -10.65 -9.61
CA LEU A 137 -0.06 -11.84 -10.45
C LEU A 137 1.31 -12.18 -11.05
N LEU A 138 2.02 -11.20 -11.61
CA LEU A 138 3.37 -11.40 -12.15
C LEU A 138 4.35 -11.86 -11.07
N LYS A 139 4.23 -11.31 -9.85
CA LYS A 139 5.00 -11.76 -8.69
C LYS A 139 4.69 -13.21 -8.34
N THR A 140 3.41 -13.59 -8.32
CA THR A 140 2.98 -14.96 -8.05
C THR A 140 3.57 -15.94 -9.07
N ILE A 141 3.52 -15.61 -10.37
CA ILE A 141 4.14 -16.41 -11.43
C ILE A 141 5.66 -16.53 -11.23
N ALA A 142 6.33 -15.45 -10.83
CA ALA A 142 7.78 -15.48 -10.56
C ALA A 142 8.13 -16.37 -9.35
N VAL A 143 7.30 -16.36 -8.29
CA VAL A 143 7.45 -17.26 -7.13
C VAL A 143 7.27 -18.72 -7.55
N GLU A 144 6.21 -19.03 -8.30
CA GLU A 144 5.94 -20.38 -8.78
C GLU A 144 7.03 -20.88 -9.74
N GLY A 145 7.50 -20.03 -10.65
CA GLY A 145 8.63 -20.33 -11.53
C GLY A 145 9.94 -20.52 -10.77
N GLY A 146 10.18 -19.69 -9.75
CA GLY A 146 11.35 -19.78 -8.86
C GLY A 146 11.34 -21.00 -7.95
N ALA A 147 10.16 -21.57 -7.63
CA ALA A 147 10.04 -22.81 -6.87
C ALA A 147 10.70 -24.00 -7.57
N SER A 148 10.82 -23.98 -8.91
CA SER A 148 11.59 -24.99 -9.67
C SER A 148 13.10 -24.88 -9.44
N SER A 149 13.60 -23.75 -8.93
CA SER A 149 15.01 -23.45 -8.64
C SER A 149 15.37 -23.55 -7.16
N LEU A 150 14.42 -23.85 -6.27
CA LEU A 150 14.68 -24.09 -4.84
C LEU A 150 15.48 -25.40 -4.68
N ARG A 151 16.80 -25.32 -4.80
CA ARG A 151 17.72 -26.44 -4.58
C ARG A 151 17.85 -26.88 -3.12
N SER A 152 17.22 -26.19 -2.17
CA SER A 152 17.15 -26.61 -0.78
C SER A 152 16.11 -25.80 -0.02
N VAL A 153 14.98 -26.43 0.31
CA VAL A 153 14.17 -25.99 1.46
C VAL A 153 14.76 -26.69 2.67
N GLU A 154 15.41 -25.95 3.57
CA GLU A 154 15.83 -26.49 4.87
C GLU A 154 14.60 -26.46 5.79
N LEU A 155 13.86 -27.57 5.84
CA LEU A 155 12.71 -27.71 6.71
C LEU A 155 13.20 -27.85 8.15
N GLN A 156 13.07 -26.81 8.96
CA GLN A 156 13.25 -26.90 10.41
C GLN A 156 11.98 -27.53 11.02
N VAL A 157 11.98 -28.87 11.11
CA VAL A 157 10.93 -29.62 11.81
C VAL A 157 11.41 -29.89 13.23
N SER A 158 10.74 -29.30 14.22
CA SER A 158 10.95 -29.66 15.62
C SER A 158 10.29 -31.00 15.89
N LEU A 159 11.06 -32.01 16.28
CA LEU A 159 10.52 -33.27 16.80
C LEU A 159 10.03 -33.04 18.24
N GLU A 160 8.72 -32.99 18.45
CA GLU A 160 8.17 -33.21 19.79
C GLU A 160 8.33 -34.70 20.11
N GLN A 161 9.20 -35.00 21.09
CA GLN A 161 9.30 -36.34 21.66
C GLN A 161 7.97 -36.68 22.35
N MET A 162 7.21 -37.60 21.76
CA MET A 162 6.17 -38.32 22.49
C MET A 162 6.87 -39.29 23.45
N ASP A 163 6.94 -38.90 24.73
CA ASP A 163 7.20 -39.84 25.81
C ASP A 163 6.05 -40.87 25.84
N LEU A 164 6.33 -42.06 25.33
CA LEU A 164 5.46 -43.22 25.48
C LEU A 164 6.05 -44.13 26.57
N CYS A 165 5.51 -43.98 27.79
CA CYS A 165 5.56 -44.86 28.96
C CYS A 165 6.94 -45.16 29.59
#